data_AF-Q8L5C1-F1
#
_entry.id   AF-Q8L5C1-F1
#
_cell.length_a   1.000
_cell.length_b   1.000
_cell.length_c   1.000
_cell.angle_alpha   90.00
_cell.angle_beta   90.00
_cell.angle_gamma   90.00
#
_symmetry.space_group_name_H-M   'P 1'
#
loop_
_entity.id
_entity.type
_entity.pdbx_description
1 polymer ?
#
loop_
_entity_poly.entity_id
_entity_poly.type
_entity_poly.pdbx_seq_one_letter_code
_entity_poly.pdbx_strand_id
1 'polypeptide(L)'
;ASELEKLRDVHLYKQLVDLVQKSMIMWRSMLDCHLKQHYIINNMQLDDVFSPIATTEYNIKNTLQLESEVNIWRRNLESLVHTQKEYVFAIHRWLCLHVIEIECSSKRAPSSPQKMSSPPVYALCKTWLSAVNQITGNSAVNALKTFSNSIHELKVHQTEELRQHKRLDHLRKDLEKKELALYDLLQEFKDVFAG
;
A
#
# COMPACT_ATOMS: atom_id res chain seq x y z
N ALA A 1 22.82 -4.77 40.12
CA ALA A 1 22.75 -4.80 38.65
C ALA A 1 23.68 -3.72 38.10
N SER A 2 24.51 -4.03 37.11
CA SER A 2 25.32 -3.02 36.43
C SER A 2 24.41 -1.98 35.74
N GLU A 3 24.91 -0.78 35.47
CA GLU A 3 24.13 0.22 34.71
C GLU A 3 23.68 -0.31 33.34
N LEU A 4 24.47 -1.21 32.75
CA LEU A 4 24.15 -1.94 31.53
C LEU A 4 22.96 -2.90 31.71
N GLU A 5 22.90 -3.65 32.82
CA GLU A 5 21.77 -4.53 33.13
C GLU A 5 20.48 -3.74 33.35
N LYS A 6 20.54 -2.59 34.04
CA LYS A 6 19.37 -1.69 34.18
C LYS A 6 18.91 -1.16 32.82
N LEU A 7 19.84 -0.72 31.97
CA LEU A 7 19.53 -0.27 30.62
C LEU A 7 18.84 -1.37 29.79
N ARG A 8 19.36 -2.60 29.86
CA ARG A 8 18.85 -3.76 29.12
C ARG A 8 17.49 -4.24 29.63
N ASP A 9 17.40 -4.53 30.92
CA ASP A 9 16.26 -5.28 31.49
C ASP A 9 15.10 -4.38 31.89
N VAL A 10 15.35 -3.09 32.11
CA VAL A 10 14.32 -2.13 32.51
C VAL A 10 13.99 -1.18 31.36
N HIS A 11 14.96 -0.39 30.89
CA HIS A 11 14.67 0.68 29.93
C HIS A 11 14.36 0.14 28.53
N LEU A 12 15.25 -0.69 27.98
CA LEU A 12 15.06 -1.28 26.66
C LEU A 12 13.82 -2.18 26.65
N TYR A 13 13.67 -3.05 27.65
CA TYR A 13 12.50 -3.93 27.73
C TYR A 13 11.18 -3.13 27.67
N LYS A 14 11.05 -2.06 28.47
CA LYS A 14 9.86 -1.20 28.46
C LYS A 14 9.60 -0.58 27.08
N GLN A 15 10.64 -0.08 26.42
CA GLN A 15 10.51 0.51 25.08
C GLN A 15 10.07 -0.51 24.03
N LEU A 16 10.62 -1.72 24.07
CA LEU A 16 10.25 -2.77 23.12
C LEU A 16 8.83 -3.26 23.32
N VAL A 17 8.38 -3.40 24.58
CA VAL A 17 6.99 -3.74 24.89
C VAL A 17 6.03 -2.67 24.34
N ASP A 18 6.31 -1.39 24.61
CA ASP A 18 5.52 -0.27 24.09
C ASP A 18 5.50 -0.24 22.56
N LEU A 19 6.63 -0.47 21.91
CA LEU A 19 6.73 -0.51 20.45
C LEU A 19 5.93 -1.66 19.85
N VAL A 20 5.98 -2.87 20.44
CA VAL A 20 5.18 -4.02 19.99
C VAL A 20 3.69 -3.74 20.17
N GLN A 21 3.29 -3.14 21.30
CA GLN A 21 1.89 -2.78 21.57
C GLN A 21 1.38 -1.74 20.56
N LYS A 22 2.13 -0.66 20.31
CA LYS A 22 1.78 0.37 19.32
C LYS A 22 1.72 -0.21 17.91
N SER A 23 2.66 -1.09 17.56
CA SER A 23 2.66 -1.80 16.28
C SER A 23 1.39 -2.64 16.13
N MET A 24 0.99 -3.37 17.17
CA MET A 24 -0.25 -4.18 17.17
C MET A 24 -1.49 -3.31 16.93
N ILE A 25 -1.58 -2.14 17.57
CA ILE A 25 -2.69 -1.19 17.38
C ILE A 25 -2.72 -0.70 15.94
N MET A 26 -1.57 -0.28 15.39
CA MET A 26 -1.46 0.17 14.00
C MET A 26 -1.94 -0.91 13.01
N TRP A 27 -1.48 -2.16 13.16
CA TRP A 27 -1.89 -3.25 12.27
C TRP A 27 -3.38 -3.60 12.38
N ARG A 28 -3.96 -3.53 13.59
CA ARG A 28 -5.41 -3.71 13.78
C ARG A 28 -6.21 -2.63 13.08
N SER A 29 -5.79 -1.37 13.19
CA SER A 29 -6.42 -0.26 12.47
C SER A 29 -6.32 -0.43 10.95
N MET A 30 -5.17 -0.88 10.45
CA MET A 30 -4.99 -1.16 9.02
C MET A 30 -5.94 -2.28 8.54
N LEU A 31 -6.07 -3.36 9.33
CA LEU A 31 -7.00 -4.45 9.02
C LEU A 31 -8.46 -3.96 8.99
N ASP A 32 -8.88 -3.17 9.98
CA ASP A 32 -10.23 -2.59 10.02
C ASP A 32 -10.53 -1.73 8.79
N CYS A 33 -9.58 -0.88 8.38
CA CYS A 33 -9.69 -0.10 7.15
C CYS A 33 -9.87 -1.00 5.91
N HIS A 34 -9.07 -2.07 5.79
CA HIS A 34 -9.18 -2.99 4.65
C HIS A 34 -10.47 -3.79 4.64
N LEU A 35 -10.96 -4.23 5.81
CA LEU A 35 -12.24 -4.92 5.91
C LEU A 35 -13.39 -4.01 5.46
N LYS A 36 -13.36 -2.73 5.82
CA LYS A 36 -14.33 -1.72 5.36
C LYS A 36 -14.25 -1.49 3.85
N GLN A 37 -13.04 -1.32 3.31
CA GLN A 37 -12.84 -1.16 1.86
C GLN A 37 -13.34 -2.38 1.10
N HIS A 38 -12.99 -3.58 1.54
CA HIS A 38 -13.42 -4.84 0.95
C HIS A 38 -14.95 -5.01 1.01
N TYR A 39 -15.57 -4.65 2.13
CA TYR A 39 -17.03 -4.65 2.25
C TYR A 39 -17.68 -3.69 1.25
N ILE A 40 -17.18 -2.46 1.13
CA ILE A 40 -17.72 -1.48 0.18
C ILE A 40 -17.61 -2.01 -1.26
N ILE A 41 -16.43 -2.51 -1.64
CA ILE A 41 -16.17 -3.05 -2.99
C ILE A 41 -17.12 -4.21 -3.32
N ASN A 42 -17.30 -5.16 -2.39
CA ASN A 42 -18.15 -6.32 -2.64
C ASN A 42 -19.65 -6.01 -2.68
N ASN A 43 -20.09 -4.93 -2.04
CA ASN A 43 -21.50 -4.51 -2.02
C ASN A 43 -21.80 -3.43 -3.06
N MET A 44 -20.82 -3.01 -3.85
CA MET A 44 -21.03 -2.06 -4.93
C MET A 44 -21.76 -2.77 -6.07
N GLN A 45 -23.00 -2.37 -6.35
CA GLN A 45 -23.70 -2.85 -7.54
C GLN A 45 -23.04 -2.24 -8.78
N LEU A 46 -22.34 -3.07 -9.54
CA LEU A 46 -21.63 -2.62 -10.73
C LEU A 46 -22.59 -2.18 -11.85
N ASP A 47 -23.84 -2.64 -11.83
CA ASP A 47 -24.85 -2.35 -12.85
C ASP A 47 -25.20 -0.85 -12.95
N ASP A 48 -25.08 -0.08 -11.86
CA ASP A 48 -25.30 1.38 -11.85
C ASP A 48 -24.06 2.16 -12.33
N VAL A 49 -22.89 1.51 -12.33
CA VAL A 49 -21.58 2.06 -12.77
C VAL A 49 -21.32 1.77 -14.25
N PHE A 50 -21.95 0.74 -14.82
CA PHE A 50 -21.84 0.34 -16.24
C PHE A 50 -22.81 1.06 -17.19
N SER A 51 -23.61 2.02 -16.71
CA SER A 51 -24.09 3.06 -17.60
C SER A 51 -22.86 3.68 -18.28
N PRO A 52 -22.85 3.94 -19.61
CA PRO A 52 -21.68 4.45 -20.31
C PRO A 52 -21.45 5.91 -19.89
N ILE A 53 -21.00 6.12 -18.67
CA ILE A 53 -20.53 7.39 -18.17
C ILE A 53 -19.17 7.58 -18.82
N ALA A 54 -19.17 8.37 -19.90
CA ALA A 54 -17.96 8.69 -20.64
C ALA A 54 -16.85 9.13 -19.69
N THR A 55 -15.64 8.60 -19.89
CA THR A 55 -14.48 8.99 -19.09
C THR A 55 -14.28 10.50 -19.17
N THR A 56 -14.34 11.18 -18.02
CA THR A 56 -14.08 12.61 -17.91
C THR A 56 -12.65 12.90 -17.46
N GLU A 57 -12.20 14.15 -17.63
CA GLU A 57 -10.93 14.63 -17.08
C GLU A 57 -10.88 14.48 -15.54
N TYR A 58 -12.04 14.52 -14.86
CA TYR A 58 -12.14 14.28 -13.43
C TYR A 58 -11.85 12.81 -13.07
N ASN A 59 -12.35 11.84 -13.86
CA ASN A 59 -12.05 10.43 -13.66
C ASN A 59 -10.54 10.17 -13.78
N ILE A 60 -9.89 10.73 -14.80
CA ILE A 60 -8.43 10.61 -14.99
C ILE A 60 -7.67 11.19 -13.80
N LYS A 61 -8.07 12.36 -13.30
CA LYS A 61 -7.46 12.99 -12.13
C LYS A 61 -7.58 12.11 -10.88
N ASN A 62 -8.74 11.50 -10.65
CA ASN A 62 -8.95 10.59 -9.52
C ASN A 62 -8.10 9.32 -9.65
N THR A 63 -8.04 8.72 -10.85
CA THR A 63 -7.19 7.56 -11.12
C THR A 63 -5.71 7.88 -10.88
N LEU A 64 -5.24 9.05 -11.32
CA LEU A 64 -3.88 9.55 -11.07
C LEU A 64 -3.58 9.70 -9.57
N GLN A 65 -4.50 10.28 -8.81
CA GLN A 65 -4.33 10.43 -7.37
C GLN A 65 -4.27 9.05 -6.69
N LEU A 66 -5.18 8.14 -7.06
CA LEU A 66 -5.20 6.79 -6.53
C LEU A 66 -3.89 6.04 -6.83
N GLU A 67 -3.37 6.14 -8.06
CA GLU A 67 -2.09 5.56 -8.46
C GLU A 67 -0.95 6.07 -7.57
N SER A 68 -0.91 7.38 -7.32
CA SER A 68 0.09 8.02 -6.46
C SER A 68 0.02 7.50 -5.02
N GLU A 69 -1.17 7.53 -4.41
CA GLU A 69 -1.38 7.11 -3.02
C GLU A 69 -1.05 5.62 -2.82
N VAL A 70 -1.45 4.75 -3.74
CA VAL A 70 -1.12 3.31 -3.70
C VAL A 70 0.39 3.09 -3.78
N ASN A 71 1.09 3.84 -4.64
CA ASN A 71 2.55 3.74 -4.74
C ASN A 71 3.27 4.24 -3.48
N ILE A 72 2.80 5.35 -2.89
CA ILE A 72 3.31 5.87 -1.62
C ILE A 72 3.11 4.81 -0.52
N TRP A 73 1.90 4.28 -0.41
CA TRP A 73 1.58 3.27 0.59
C TRP A 73 2.43 2.00 0.41
N ARG A 74 2.60 1.51 -0.82
CA ARG A 74 3.48 0.36 -1.12
C ARG A 74 4.91 0.59 -0.62
N ARG A 75 5.52 1.74 -0.98
CA ARG A 75 6.89 2.06 -0.58
C ARG A 75 7.03 2.18 0.94
N ASN A 76 6.08 2.84 1.58
CA ASN A 76 6.09 3.02 3.03
C ASN A 76 5.91 1.70 3.76
N LEU A 77 5.04 0.81 3.27
CA LEU A 77 4.84 -0.52 3.83
C LEU A 77 6.11 -1.37 3.70
N GLU A 78 6.73 -1.36 2.52
CA GLU A 78 7.99 -2.08 2.27
C GLU A 78 9.10 -1.58 3.19
N SER A 79 9.28 -0.25 3.28
CA SER A 79 10.26 0.36 4.18
C SER A 79 9.98 0.03 5.65
N LEU A 80 8.71 0.12 6.10
CA LEU A 80 8.33 -0.16 7.47
C LEU A 80 8.68 -1.61 7.87
N VAL A 81 8.30 -2.57 7.03
CA VAL A 81 8.59 -3.99 7.27
C VAL A 81 10.09 -4.21 7.30
N HIS A 82 10.84 -3.67 6.32
CA HIS A 82 12.29 -3.80 6.24
C HIS A 82 12.98 -3.23 7.49
N THR A 83 12.70 -1.97 7.84
CA THR A 83 13.29 -1.30 9.00
C THR A 83 12.94 -2.02 10.31
N GLN A 84 11.72 -2.55 10.44
CA GLN A 84 11.36 -3.36 11.61
C GLN A 84 12.20 -4.65 11.69
N LYS A 85 12.45 -5.34 10.57
CA LYS A 85 13.33 -6.53 10.55
C LYS A 85 14.74 -6.18 10.99
N GLU A 86 15.31 -5.13 10.41
CA GLU A 86 16.69 -4.69 10.71
C GLU A 86 16.84 -4.27 12.17
N TYR A 87 15.90 -3.48 12.69
CA TYR A 87 15.91 -3.02 14.07
C TYR A 87 15.86 -4.19 15.07
N VAL A 88 14.92 -5.12 14.89
CA VAL A 88 14.78 -6.28 15.79
C VAL A 88 15.99 -7.20 15.67
N PHE A 89 16.54 -7.38 14.48
CA PHE A 89 17.76 -8.16 14.27
C PHE A 89 18.97 -7.53 14.99
N ALA A 90 19.16 -6.22 14.88
CA ALA A 90 20.24 -5.50 15.54
C ALA A 90 20.16 -5.64 17.06
N ILE A 91 18.98 -5.46 17.65
CA ILE A 91 18.77 -5.63 19.09
C ILE A 91 18.99 -7.08 19.51
N HIS A 92 18.43 -8.04 18.78
CA HIS A 92 18.62 -9.45 19.10
C HIS A 92 20.11 -9.82 19.09
N ARG A 93 20.87 -9.36 18.08
CA ARG A 93 22.33 -9.57 18.01
C ARG A 93 23.06 -8.90 19.19
N TRP A 94 22.71 -7.66 19.52
CA TRP A 94 23.27 -6.95 20.68
C TRP A 94 23.00 -7.71 21.98
N LEU A 95 21.77 -8.21 22.18
CA LEU A 95 21.43 -9.01 23.34
C LEU A 95 22.20 -10.34 23.39
N CYS A 96 22.39 -11.04 22.25
CA CYS A 96 23.19 -12.25 22.22
C CYS A 96 24.62 -12.00 22.73
N LEU A 97 25.28 -10.92 22.30
CA LEU A 97 26.64 -10.62 22.76
C LEU A 97 26.68 -10.40 24.28
N HIS A 98 25.74 -9.62 24.81
CA HIS A 98 25.72 -9.27 26.24
C HIS A 98 25.17 -10.37 27.15
N VAL A 99 24.30 -11.25 26.64
CA VAL A 99 23.73 -12.38 27.42
C VAL A 99 24.67 -13.58 27.39
N ILE A 100 25.31 -13.88 26.25
CA ILE A 100 26.30 -14.96 26.13
C ILE A 100 27.56 -14.64 26.95
N GLU A 101 28.02 -13.38 26.99
CA GLU A 101 29.12 -12.98 27.88
C GLU A 101 28.79 -13.20 29.36
N ILE A 102 27.53 -13.04 29.77
CA ILE A 102 27.09 -13.28 31.16
C ILE A 102 26.97 -14.79 31.44
N GLU A 103 26.45 -15.59 30.52
CA GLU A 103 26.40 -17.05 30.67
C GLU A 103 27.82 -17.68 30.70
N CYS A 104 28.77 -17.12 29.94
CA CYS A 104 30.14 -17.65 29.82
C CYS A 104 31.13 -17.07 30.86
N SER A 105 30.88 -15.88 31.42
CA SER A 105 31.64 -15.33 32.55
C SER A 105 31.22 -15.91 33.90
N SER A 106 30.07 -16.58 33.97
CA SER A 106 29.64 -17.39 35.12
C SER A 106 30.38 -18.75 35.18
N LYS A 107 31.72 -18.72 35.19
CA LYS A 107 32.57 -19.88 35.54
C LYS A 107 32.62 -20.10 37.06
N ARG A 108 31.45 -20.18 37.72
CA ARG A 108 31.36 -20.75 39.08
C ARG A 108 30.61 -22.07 39.02
N ALA A 109 31.23 -23.08 39.63
CA ALA A 109 30.95 -24.51 39.57
C ALA A 109 29.46 -24.91 39.72
N PRO A 110 29.06 -26.09 39.19
CA PRO A 110 27.68 -26.56 39.21
C PRO A 110 27.34 -27.09 40.61
N SER A 111 26.70 -26.26 41.43
CA SER A 111 26.16 -26.71 42.72
C SER A 111 24.90 -25.92 43.12
N SER A 112 23.94 -25.80 42.20
CA SER A 112 22.51 -25.54 42.50
C SER A 112 21.72 -25.44 41.19
N PRO A 113 20.49 -25.96 41.09
CA PRO A 113 19.60 -25.73 39.95
C PRO A 113 18.99 -24.32 40.02
N GLN A 114 19.81 -23.28 40.14
CA GLN A 114 19.35 -21.93 39.83
C GLN A 114 19.31 -21.83 38.31
N LYS A 115 18.12 -22.10 37.75
CA LYS A 115 17.76 -21.71 36.39
C LYS A 115 18.15 -20.24 36.22
N MET A 116 19.30 -19.99 35.60
CA MET A 116 19.66 -18.66 35.11
C MET A 116 18.63 -18.34 34.03
N SER A 117 17.54 -17.68 34.46
CA SER A 117 16.47 -17.28 33.58
C SER A 117 17.03 -16.26 32.62
N SER A 118 17.12 -16.61 31.34
CA SER A 118 17.41 -15.65 30.28
C SER A 118 16.54 -14.41 30.46
N PRO A 119 17.09 -13.19 30.36
CA PRO A 119 16.32 -11.98 30.60
C PRO A 119 15.05 -11.92 29.74
N PRO A 120 13.89 -11.47 30.26
CA PRO A 120 12.64 -11.41 29.50
C PRO A 120 12.75 -10.66 28.16
N VAL A 121 13.64 -9.67 28.09
CA VAL A 121 13.94 -8.91 26.87
C VAL A 121 14.54 -9.77 25.76
N TYR A 122 15.36 -10.77 26.11
CA TYR A 122 15.92 -11.71 25.14
C TYR A 122 14.83 -12.60 24.55
N ALA A 123 13.98 -13.16 25.41
CA ALA A 123 12.84 -13.98 24.97
C ALA A 123 11.88 -13.19 24.06
N LEU A 124 11.57 -11.93 24.43
CA LEU A 124 10.78 -11.03 23.60
C LEU A 124 11.39 -10.83 22.21
N CYS A 125 12.67 -10.45 22.15
CA CYS A 125 13.35 -10.17 20.87
C CYS A 125 13.46 -11.41 20.00
N LYS A 126 13.73 -12.58 20.59
CA LYS A 126 13.81 -13.86 19.88
C LYS A 126 12.45 -14.23 19.25
N THR A 127 11.37 -14.15 20.03
CA THR A 127 10.02 -14.41 19.53
C THR A 127 9.60 -13.39 18.47
N TRP A 128 9.89 -12.11 18.71
CA TRP A 128 9.56 -11.05 17.76
C TRP A 128 10.33 -11.19 16.44
N LEU A 129 11.63 -11.50 16.49
CA LEU A 129 12.44 -11.77 15.29
C LEU A 129 11.89 -12.97 14.51
N SER A 130 11.51 -14.05 15.20
CA SER A 130 10.88 -15.20 14.56
C SER A 130 9.57 -14.81 13.88
N ALA A 131 8.70 -14.07 14.57
CA ALA A 131 7.43 -13.60 14.00
C ALA A 131 7.65 -12.70 12.77
N VAL A 132 8.58 -11.75 12.83
CA VAL A 132 8.88 -10.85 11.71
C VAL A 132 9.50 -11.59 10.51
N ASN A 133 10.28 -12.64 10.76
CA ASN A 133 10.79 -13.51 9.69
C ASN A 133 9.70 -14.41 9.09
N GLN A 134 8.70 -14.81 9.89
CA GLN A 134 7.50 -15.53 9.43
C GLN A 134 6.52 -14.64 8.67
N ILE A 135 6.69 -13.31 8.67
CA ILE A 135 6.11 -12.44 7.65
C ILE A 135 6.88 -12.73 6.35
N THR A 136 6.69 -13.95 5.83
CA THR A 136 7.25 -14.47 4.60
C THR A 136 6.39 -14.00 3.44
N GLY A 137 7.08 -13.47 2.44
CA GLY A 137 6.49 -12.99 1.22
C GLY A 137 6.14 -11.51 1.31
N ASN A 138 6.73 -10.74 0.41
CA ASN A 138 6.21 -9.45 -0.02
C ASN A 138 4.80 -9.60 -0.64
N SER A 139 3.94 -10.53 -0.23
CA SER A 139 2.64 -10.80 -0.85
C SER A 139 1.76 -9.54 -0.82
N ALA A 140 1.68 -8.84 0.31
CA ALA A 140 0.97 -7.57 0.39
C ALA A 140 1.63 -6.48 -0.49
N VAL A 141 2.95 -6.33 -0.44
CA VAL A 141 3.70 -5.36 -1.25
C VAL A 141 3.56 -5.66 -2.77
N ASN A 142 3.56 -6.93 -3.13
CA ASN A 142 3.39 -7.44 -4.49
C ASN A 142 1.95 -7.27 -4.95
N ALA A 143 0.97 -7.53 -4.09
CA ALA A 143 -0.44 -7.27 -4.39
C ALA A 143 -0.67 -5.77 -4.63
N LEU A 144 -0.05 -4.90 -3.83
CA LEU A 144 -0.07 -3.45 -4.06
C LEU A 144 0.65 -3.04 -5.34
N LYS A 145 1.75 -3.72 -5.69
CA LYS A 145 2.44 -3.52 -6.96
C LYS A 145 1.55 -3.90 -8.14
N THR A 146 0.92 -5.08 -8.11
CA THR A 146 -0.02 -5.53 -9.14
C THR A 146 -1.20 -4.57 -9.24
N PHE A 147 -1.78 -4.17 -8.12
CA PHE A 147 -2.88 -3.21 -8.09
C PHE A 147 -2.48 -1.86 -8.69
N SER A 148 -1.30 -1.34 -8.33
CA SER A 148 -0.76 -0.11 -8.94
C SER A 148 -0.59 -0.24 -10.46
N ASN A 149 -0.17 -1.40 -10.96
CA ASN A 149 -0.03 -1.62 -12.41
C ASN A 149 -1.41 -1.62 -13.08
N SER A 150 -2.42 -2.25 -12.48
CA SER A 150 -3.79 -2.22 -13.00
C SER A 150 -4.39 -0.81 -13.02
N ILE A 151 -4.10 0.03 -12.01
CA ILE A 151 -4.51 1.44 -12.03
C ILE A 151 -3.80 2.21 -13.14
N HIS A 152 -2.52 1.93 -13.36
CA HIS A 152 -1.74 2.54 -14.44
C HIS A 152 -2.32 2.19 -15.82
N GLU A 153 -2.64 0.91 -16.05
CA GLU A 153 -3.30 0.45 -17.28
C GLU A 153 -4.66 1.13 -17.46
N LEU A 154 -5.48 1.20 -16.40
CA LEU A 154 -6.77 1.90 -16.43
C LEU A 154 -6.61 3.37 -16.85
N LYS A 155 -5.63 4.08 -16.29
CA LYS A 155 -5.33 5.47 -16.66
C LYS A 155 -4.96 5.59 -18.15
N VAL A 156 -4.15 4.68 -18.68
CA VAL A 156 -3.79 4.65 -20.11
C VAL A 156 -5.05 4.48 -20.96
N HIS A 157 -5.92 3.54 -20.61
CA HIS A 157 -7.21 3.34 -21.28
C HIS A 157 -8.11 4.58 -21.22
N GLN A 158 -8.27 5.19 -20.03
CA GLN A 158 -9.04 6.42 -19.84
C GLN A 158 -8.52 7.59 -20.69
N THR A 159 -7.20 7.71 -20.80
CA THR A 159 -6.56 8.78 -21.60
C THR A 159 -6.83 8.60 -23.08
N GLU A 160 -6.76 7.35 -23.58
CA GLU A 160 -7.05 7.04 -24.98
C GLU A 160 -8.55 7.20 -25.29
N GLU A 161 -9.44 6.76 -24.40
CA GLU A 161 -10.89 6.96 -24.54
C GLU A 161 -11.24 8.44 -24.69
N LEU A 162 -10.68 9.31 -23.83
CA LEU A 162 -10.89 10.76 -23.91
C LEU A 162 -10.36 11.35 -25.22
N ARG A 163 -9.22 10.85 -25.72
CA ARG A 163 -8.67 11.27 -27.01
C ARG A 163 -9.58 10.88 -28.17
N GLN A 164 -10.13 9.67 -28.15
CA GLN A 164 -11.07 9.17 -29.15
C GLN A 164 -12.38 9.96 -29.12
N HIS A 165 -12.91 10.25 -27.94
CA HIS A 165 -14.10 11.10 -27.77
C HIS A 165 -13.90 12.48 -28.40
N LYS A 166 -12.78 13.16 -28.09
CA LYS A 166 -12.44 14.48 -28.69
C LYS A 166 -12.36 14.42 -30.22
N ARG A 167 -11.85 13.31 -30.79
CA ARG A 167 -11.80 13.10 -32.24
C ARG A 167 -13.19 12.88 -32.85
N LEU A 168 -14.03 12.09 -32.19
CA LEU A 168 -15.42 11.86 -32.62
C LEU A 168 -16.23 13.15 -32.62
N ASP A 169 -16.10 13.97 -31.58
CA ASP A 169 -16.77 15.28 -31.51
C ASP A 169 -16.35 16.21 -32.65
N HIS A 170 -15.06 16.20 -33.03
CA HIS A 170 -14.57 16.97 -34.17
C HIS A 170 -15.18 16.48 -35.48
N LEU A 171 -15.16 15.16 -35.72
CA LEU A 171 -15.75 14.57 -36.93
C LEU A 171 -17.25 14.82 -37.02
N ARG A 172 -17.97 14.77 -35.89
CA ARG A 172 -19.40 15.09 -35.82
C ARG A 172 -19.67 16.53 -36.24
N LYS A 173 -18.91 17.50 -35.69
CA LYS A 173 -19.02 18.92 -36.06
C LYS A 173 -18.71 19.16 -37.54
N ASP A 174 -17.75 18.44 -38.11
CA ASP A 174 -17.44 18.56 -39.53
C ASP A 174 -18.53 17.97 -40.43
N LEU A 175 -19.14 16.86 -40.00
CA LEU A 175 -20.29 16.25 -40.69
C LEU A 175 -21.49 17.21 -40.67
N GLU A 176 -21.84 17.76 -39.51
CA GLU A 176 -22.93 18.74 -39.35
C GLU A 176 -22.73 19.96 -40.28
N LYS A 177 -21.50 20.47 -40.39
CA LYS A 177 -21.17 21.57 -41.33
C LYS A 177 -21.35 21.19 -42.79
N LYS A 178 -20.94 19.96 -43.17
CA LYS A 178 -21.08 19.48 -44.56
C LYS A 178 -22.54 19.24 -44.91
N GLU A 179 -23.33 18.72 -43.98
CA GLU A 179 -24.78 18.55 -44.16
C GLU A 179 -25.45 19.90 -44.38
N LEU A 180 -25.13 20.92 -43.56
CA LEU A 180 -25.63 22.28 -43.73
C LEU A 180 -25.25 22.85 -45.11
N ALA A 181 -23.98 22.76 -45.51
CA ALA A 181 -23.53 23.25 -46.81
C ALA A 181 -24.23 22.54 -47.99
N LEU A 182 -24.53 21.24 -47.86
CA LEU A 182 -25.29 20.49 -48.87
C LEU A 182 -26.76 20.95 -48.93
N TYR A 183 -27.38 21.21 -47.78
CA TYR A 183 -28.74 21.77 -47.72
C TYR A 183 -28.81 23.16 -48.38
N ASP A 184 -27.84 24.03 -48.11
CA ASP A 184 -27.76 25.37 -48.70
C ASP A 184 -27.61 25.29 -50.24
N LEU A 185 -26.69 24.46 -50.74
CA LEU A 185 -26.50 24.22 -52.18
C LEU A 185 -27.77 23.67 -52.86
N LEU A 186 -28.46 22.75 -52.20
CA LEU A 186 -29.72 22.21 -52.71
C LEU A 186 -30.82 23.28 -52.79
N GLN A 187 -30.84 24.21 -51.83
CA GLN A 187 -31.79 25.32 -51.81
C GLN A 187 -31.48 26.31 -52.94
N GLU A 188 -30.22 26.70 -53.10
CA GLU A 188 -29.77 27.56 -54.21
C GLU A 188 -30.12 26.94 -55.56
N PHE A 189 -29.87 25.64 -55.74
CA PHE A 189 -30.22 24.94 -56.98
C PHE A 189 -31.73 24.99 -57.23
N LYS A 190 -32.56 24.72 -56.22
CA LYS A 190 -34.02 24.83 -56.37
C LYS A 190 -34.45 26.24 -56.76
N ASP A 191 -33.87 27.27 -56.15
CA ASP A 191 -34.24 28.66 -56.41
C ASP A 191 -33.82 29.11 -57.82
N VAL A 192 -32.68 28.63 -58.34
CA VAL A 192 -32.21 28.92 -59.71
C VAL A 192 -33.08 28.27 -60.78
N PHE A 193 -33.60 27.06 -60.54
CA PHE A 193 -34.39 26.31 -61.53
C PHE A 193 -35.91 26.44 -61.37
N ALA A 194 -36.38 27.15 -60.34
CA ALA A 194 -37.80 27.45 -60.12
C ALA A 194 -38.25 28.81 -60.66
N GLY A 195 -37.33 29.64 -61.17
CA GLY A 195 -37.61 30.91 -61.87
C GLY A 195 -37.54 30.77 -63.39
#